data_AF-A0A2S8WHX2-F1
#
_entry.id   AF-A0A2S8WHX2-F1
#
_cell.length_a   1.000
_cell.length_b   1.000
_cell.length_c   1.000
_cell.angle_alpha   90.00
_cell.angle_beta   90.00
_cell.angle_gamma   90.00
#
_symmetry.space_group_name_H-M   'P 1'
#
loop_
_entity.id
_entity.type
_entity.pdbx_description
1 polymer ?
#
loop_
_entity_poly.entity_id
_entity_poly.type
_entity_poly.pdbx_seq_one_letter_code
_entity_poly.pdbx_strand_id
1 'polypeptide(L)'
;MFENISKGSTNRRTLVKGAAWSVPVVALAVAAPSAAASGEVETPVFYDWSVGGSASVGSGNNAFFTVNGQSADGEDATVPAGFTIVITPPEGVTLKVNSYPGFINVQTHADGRITADVIADFPGKPRINFMVTGPVGAVITSVGYGPFAPFEDAKVLTIREG
;
A
#
# COMPACT_ATOMS: atom_id res chain seq x y z
N MET A 1 -31.86 -10.39 -73.20
CA MET A 1 -30.54 -9.73 -73.10
C MET A 1 -30.21 -9.58 -71.63
N PHE A 2 -29.30 -10.41 -71.10
CA PHE A 2 -28.74 -10.25 -69.76
C PHE A 2 -27.23 -10.39 -69.88
N GLU A 3 -26.55 -9.29 -69.58
CA GLU A 3 -25.11 -9.13 -69.62
C GLU A 3 -24.51 -9.79 -68.37
N ASN A 4 -23.87 -10.94 -68.54
CA ASN A 4 -23.16 -11.63 -67.45
C ASN A 4 -21.73 -11.08 -67.40
N ILE A 5 -21.54 -9.93 -66.75
CA ILE A 5 -20.22 -9.46 -66.36
C ILE A 5 -19.74 -10.39 -65.24
N SER A 6 -18.99 -11.43 -65.61
CA SER A 6 -18.28 -12.30 -64.68
C SER A 6 -17.26 -11.44 -63.93
N LYS A 7 -17.69 -11.00 -62.75
CA LYS A 7 -16.96 -10.16 -61.81
C LYS A 7 -15.64 -10.86 -61.46
N GLY A 8 -14.53 -10.19 -61.76
CA GLY A 8 -13.17 -10.70 -61.58
C GLY A 8 -13.01 -11.50 -60.28
N SER A 9 -12.75 -12.79 -60.43
CA SER A 9 -12.58 -13.71 -59.32
C SER A 9 -11.24 -13.43 -58.63
N THR A 10 -11.25 -12.60 -57.59
CA THR A 10 -10.10 -12.44 -56.70
C THR A 10 -9.81 -13.81 -56.08
N ASN A 11 -8.72 -14.43 -56.54
CA ASN A 11 -8.38 -15.78 -56.13
C ASN A 11 -8.12 -15.80 -54.62
N ARG A 12 -8.89 -16.62 -53.88
CA ARG A 12 -8.75 -16.79 -52.42
C ARG A 12 -7.31 -17.11 -52.01
N ARG A 13 -6.56 -17.80 -52.88
CA ARG A 13 -5.14 -18.10 -52.70
C ARG A 13 -4.26 -16.84 -52.68
N THR A 14 -4.62 -15.80 -53.44
CA THR A 14 -3.88 -14.53 -53.47
C THR A 14 -4.09 -13.75 -52.17
N LEU A 15 -5.31 -13.72 -51.64
CA LEU A 15 -5.60 -13.08 -50.36
C LEU A 15 -4.89 -13.78 -49.20
N VAL A 16 -4.92 -15.11 -49.16
CA VAL A 16 -4.22 -15.91 -48.14
C VAL A 16 -2.71 -15.69 -48.19
N LYS A 17 -2.12 -15.59 -49.38
CA LYS A 17 -0.69 -15.27 -49.52
C LYS A 17 -0.37 -13.87 -48.99
N GLY A 18 -1.17 -12.85 -49.30
CA GLY A 18 -0.93 -11.51 -48.76
C GLY A 18 -1.01 -11.47 -47.23
N ALA A 19 -2.06 -12.06 -46.66
CA ALA A 19 -2.24 -12.14 -45.20
C ALA A 19 -1.09 -12.91 -44.51
N ALA A 20 -0.62 -14.01 -45.10
CA ALA A 20 0.45 -14.83 -44.52
C ALA A 20 1.78 -14.06 -44.33
N TRP A 21 2.06 -13.08 -45.21
CA TRP A 21 3.29 -12.28 -45.13
C TRP A 21 3.12 -10.96 -44.36
N SER A 22 1.90 -10.42 -44.26
CA SER A 22 1.66 -9.15 -43.55
C SER A 22 1.32 -9.34 -42.06
N VAL A 23 0.66 -10.44 -41.69
CA VAL A 23 0.20 -10.67 -40.30
C VAL A 23 1.36 -10.70 -39.29
N PRO A 24 2.48 -11.42 -39.53
CA PRO A 24 3.60 -11.43 -38.57
C PRO A 24 4.22 -10.05 -38.38
N VAL A 25 4.31 -9.26 -39.46
CA VAL A 25 4.91 -7.92 -39.44
C VAL A 25 4.04 -6.95 -38.65
N VAL A 26 2.72 -6.98 -38.86
CA VAL A 26 1.78 -6.14 -38.10
C VAL A 26 1.73 -6.57 -36.63
N ALA A 27 1.74 -7.87 -36.34
CA ALA A 27 1.77 -8.38 -34.98
C ALA A 27 3.01 -7.90 -34.21
N LEU A 28 4.19 -7.96 -34.83
CA LEU A 28 5.44 -7.44 -34.24
C LEU A 28 5.45 -5.91 -34.13
N ALA A 29 4.94 -5.21 -35.14
CA ALA A 29 4.90 -3.74 -35.16
C ALA A 29 3.94 -3.15 -34.13
N VAL A 30 2.90 -3.88 -33.71
CA VAL A 30 2.00 -3.45 -32.62
C VAL A 30 2.54 -3.88 -31.26
N ALA A 31 3.20 -5.05 -31.17
CA ALA A 31 3.77 -5.55 -29.93
C ALA A 31 4.87 -4.65 -29.36
N ALA A 32 5.75 -4.11 -30.22
CA ALA A 32 6.86 -3.25 -29.79
C ALA A 32 6.40 -1.94 -29.11
N PRO A 33 5.52 -1.11 -29.72
CA PRO A 33 5.01 0.09 -29.06
C PRO A 33 4.06 -0.24 -27.91
N SER A 34 3.30 -1.35 -27.94
CA SER A 34 2.47 -1.73 -26.78
C SER A 34 3.30 -2.15 -25.58
N ALA A 35 4.43 -2.82 -25.80
CA ALA A 35 5.36 -3.17 -24.74
C ALA A 35 6.13 -1.95 -24.22
N ALA A 36 6.44 -0.98 -25.08
CA ALA A 36 7.09 0.29 -24.67
C ALA A 36 6.12 1.28 -24.01
N ALA A 37 4.84 1.24 -24.36
CA ALA A 37 3.78 2.06 -23.74
C ALA A 37 3.23 1.44 -22.44
N SER A 38 3.52 0.17 -22.19
CA SER A 38 3.42 -0.40 -20.83
C SER A 38 4.55 0.22 -20.01
N GLY A 39 4.35 1.47 -19.59
CA GLY A 39 5.28 2.19 -18.74
C GLY A 39 5.64 1.31 -17.55
N GLU A 40 6.93 1.33 -17.20
CA GLU A 40 7.39 0.84 -15.92
C GLU A 40 6.52 1.53 -14.86
N VAL A 41 5.83 0.73 -14.04
CA VAL A 41 5.16 1.28 -12.86
C VAL A 41 6.31 1.73 -11.97
N GLU A 42 6.72 3.00 -12.10
CA GLU A 42 7.63 3.61 -11.16
C GLU A 42 6.97 3.44 -9.80
N THR A 43 7.54 2.55 -8.98
CA THR A 43 7.14 2.43 -7.59
C THR A 43 7.23 3.83 -7.01
N PRO A 44 6.13 4.40 -6.50
CA PRO A 44 6.10 5.79 -6.08
C PRO A 44 7.28 6.03 -5.14
N VAL A 45 8.18 6.94 -5.56
CA VAL A 45 9.38 7.25 -4.79
C VAL A 45 8.90 7.76 -3.44
N PHE A 46 9.20 6.98 -2.40
CA PHE A 46 8.87 7.32 -1.04
C PHE A 46 9.51 8.66 -0.67
N TYR A 47 8.70 9.64 -0.28
CA TYR A 47 9.12 11.00 0.01
C TYR A 47 8.89 11.37 1.47
N ASP A 48 7.74 11.00 2.03
CA ASP A 48 7.37 11.32 3.41
C ASP A 48 6.54 10.21 4.05
N TRP A 49 6.34 10.28 5.38
CA TRP A 49 5.54 9.32 6.11
C TRP A 49 4.85 9.94 7.33
N SER A 50 3.80 9.26 7.82
CA SER A 50 3.08 9.69 9.02
C SER A 50 2.50 8.53 9.83
N VAL A 51 2.34 8.77 11.13
CA VAL A 51 1.63 7.88 12.04
C VAL A 51 0.17 8.31 12.20
N GLY A 52 -0.73 7.43 11.80
CA GLY A 52 -2.18 7.54 12.03
C GLY A 52 -2.63 6.65 13.18
N GLY A 53 -3.80 6.93 13.74
CA GLY A 53 -4.41 6.02 14.71
C GLY A 53 -5.69 6.55 15.34
N SER A 54 -6.34 5.69 16.13
CA SER A 54 -7.52 6.01 16.95
C SER A 54 -7.59 5.10 18.17
N ALA A 55 -8.23 5.54 19.26
CA ALA A 55 -8.42 4.78 20.50
C ALA A 55 -9.82 5.01 21.10
N SER A 56 -10.54 3.94 21.40
CA SER A 56 -11.87 3.98 22.05
C SER A 56 -12.06 2.84 23.05
N VAL A 57 -12.74 3.14 24.17
CA VAL A 57 -13.14 2.16 25.20
C VAL A 57 -14.65 1.89 25.24
N GLY A 58 -15.45 2.54 24.39
CA GLY A 58 -16.89 2.24 24.24
C GLY A 58 -17.18 1.26 23.11
N SER A 59 -16.47 1.41 21.98
CA SER A 59 -16.65 0.55 20.80
C SER A 59 -15.68 -0.63 20.85
N GLY A 60 -16.01 -1.63 21.66
CA GLY A 60 -15.27 -2.91 21.71
C GLY A 60 -13.83 -2.81 22.20
N ASN A 61 -13.49 -1.74 22.93
CA ASN A 61 -12.17 -1.49 23.50
C ASN A 61 -11.04 -1.53 22.47
N ASN A 62 -11.26 -0.97 21.27
CA ASN A 62 -10.28 -1.07 20.18
C ASN A 62 -9.44 0.21 20.03
N ALA A 63 -8.14 0.02 19.86
CA ALA A 63 -7.21 1.04 19.43
C ALA A 63 -6.40 0.54 18.24
N PHE A 64 -5.94 1.44 17.39
CA PHE A 64 -5.02 1.07 16.32
C PHE A 64 -4.05 2.19 15.99
N PHE A 65 -2.86 1.80 15.53
CA PHE A 65 -1.90 2.67 14.89
C PHE A 65 -1.62 2.17 13.47
N THR A 66 -1.42 3.10 12.56
CA THR A 66 -1.09 2.85 11.15
C THR A 66 0.11 3.68 10.76
N VAL A 67 0.96 3.14 9.91
CA VAL A 67 2.01 3.91 9.24
C VAL A 67 1.58 4.14 7.80
N ASN A 68 1.65 5.39 7.33
CA ASN A 68 1.35 5.77 5.95
C ASN A 68 2.63 6.28 5.30
N GLY A 69 2.94 5.79 4.10
CA GLY A 69 3.95 6.40 3.22
C GLY A 69 3.29 7.30 2.20
N GLN A 70 3.95 8.40 1.85
CA GLN A 70 3.53 9.31 0.79
C GLN A 70 4.67 9.54 -0.19
N SER A 71 4.31 9.64 -1.47
CA SER A 71 5.21 10.04 -2.54
C SER A 71 5.41 11.56 -2.58
N ALA A 72 6.35 12.03 -3.40
CA ALA A 72 6.61 13.46 -3.58
C ALA A 72 5.39 14.23 -4.12
N ASP A 73 4.50 13.53 -4.83
CA ASP A 73 3.26 14.07 -5.39
C ASP A 73 2.08 14.00 -4.39
N GLY A 74 2.31 13.48 -3.18
CA GLY A 74 1.30 13.36 -2.11
C GLY A 74 0.45 12.08 -2.17
N GLU A 75 0.68 11.22 -3.17
CA GLU A 75 0.00 9.94 -3.34
C GLU A 75 0.46 8.89 -2.32
N ASP A 76 -0.42 7.93 -1.97
CA ASP A 76 -0.08 6.80 -1.10
C ASP A 76 1.11 6.01 -1.68
N ALA A 77 2.18 5.88 -0.89
CA ALA A 77 3.39 5.16 -1.25
C ALA A 77 3.68 4.01 -0.27
N THR A 78 4.40 3.01 -0.76
CA THR A 78 4.78 1.87 0.07
C THR A 78 5.90 2.28 1.02
N VAL A 79 5.84 1.84 2.27
CA VAL A 79 6.81 2.18 3.31
C VAL A 79 8.05 1.28 3.16
N PRO A 80 9.27 1.85 3.02
CA PRO A 80 10.50 1.06 2.90
C PRO A 80 10.85 0.28 4.17
N ALA A 81 11.90 -0.55 4.11
CA ALA A 81 12.47 -1.18 5.30
C ALA A 81 13.04 -0.14 6.28
N GLY A 82 13.07 -0.49 7.59
CA GLY A 82 13.77 0.31 8.60
C GLY A 82 12.88 1.29 9.38
N PHE A 83 11.56 1.20 9.24
CA PHE A 83 10.64 1.94 10.09
C PHE A 83 10.35 1.16 11.37
N THR A 84 10.52 1.82 12.51
CA THR A 84 10.16 1.29 13.82
C THR A 84 9.08 2.15 14.43
N ILE A 85 8.06 1.58 15.05
CA ILE A 85 7.09 2.34 15.86
C ILE A 85 7.23 1.97 17.32
N VAL A 86 7.23 2.97 18.18
CA VAL A 86 7.24 2.85 19.64
C VAL A 86 5.97 3.46 20.18
N ILE A 87 5.18 2.67 20.90
CA ILE A 87 3.90 3.07 21.48
C ILE A 87 4.05 3.05 22.99
N THR A 88 3.75 4.18 23.61
CA THR A 88 3.86 4.38 25.05
C THR A 88 2.47 4.66 25.63
N PRO A 89 1.89 3.71 26.39
CA PRO A 89 0.69 3.99 27.16
C PRO A 89 1.02 4.88 28.39
N PRO A 90 0.06 5.69 28.86
CA PRO A 90 0.19 6.40 30.13
C PRO A 90 -0.10 5.44 31.30
N GLU A 91 0.16 5.89 32.53
CA GLU A 91 -0.16 5.10 33.73
C GLU A 91 -1.65 4.72 33.79
N GLY A 92 -1.93 3.48 34.21
CA GLY A 92 -3.30 2.97 34.32
C GLY A 92 -3.94 2.56 32.99
N VAL A 93 -3.22 2.66 31.86
CA VAL A 93 -3.66 2.13 30.56
C VAL A 93 -2.92 0.85 30.22
N THR A 94 -3.66 -0.19 29.85
CA THR A 94 -3.12 -1.46 29.34
C THR A 94 -3.44 -1.58 27.86
N LEU A 95 -2.42 -1.89 27.06
CA LEU A 95 -2.54 -2.19 25.64
C LEU A 95 -2.25 -3.67 25.40
N LYS A 96 -3.21 -4.40 24.85
CA LYS A 96 -3.04 -5.80 24.47
C LYS A 96 -3.09 -5.92 22.95
N VAL A 97 -1.97 -6.28 22.33
CA VAL A 97 -1.91 -6.48 20.87
C VAL A 97 -2.89 -7.59 20.45
N ASN A 98 -3.71 -7.31 19.45
CA ASN A 98 -4.69 -8.24 18.88
C ASN A 98 -4.25 -8.75 17.50
N SER A 99 -3.82 -7.85 16.61
CA SER A 99 -3.30 -8.19 15.27
C SER A 99 -2.36 -7.11 14.76
N TYR A 100 -1.43 -7.47 13.88
CA TYR A 100 -0.37 -6.57 13.40
C TYR A 100 0.02 -6.82 11.93
N PRO A 101 -0.92 -6.77 10.97
CA PRO A 101 -0.58 -6.86 9.56
C PRO A 101 0.45 -5.78 9.15
N GLY A 102 1.52 -6.20 8.48
CA GLY A 102 2.58 -5.29 8.02
C GLY A 102 3.65 -4.97 9.06
N PHE A 103 3.66 -5.66 10.21
CA PHE A 103 4.70 -5.52 11.22
C PHE A 103 5.38 -6.85 11.57
N ILE A 104 6.65 -6.76 11.95
CA ILE A 104 7.50 -7.83 12.51
C ILE A 104 8.13 -7.35 13.82
N ASN A 105 8.78 -8.27 14.55
CA ASN A 105 9.46 -7.98 15.82
C ASN A 105 8.58 -7.24 16.85
N VAL A 106 7.28 -7.53 16.86
CA VAL A 106 6.34 -6.90 17.79
C VAL A 106 6.64 -7.37 19.21
N GLN A 107 7.09 -6.46 20.07
CA GLN A 107 7.44 -6.75 21.46
C GLN A 107 6.68 -5.84 22.42
N THR A 108 6.09 -6.43 23.45
CA THR A 108 5.53 -5.71 24.60
C THR A 108 6.54 -5.76 25.74
N HIS A 109 6.98 -4.59 26.18
CA HIS A 109 7.96 -4.42 27.23
C HIS A 109 7.31 -4.46 28.62
N ALA A 110 8.13 -4.65 29.66
CA ALA A 110 7.67 -4.74 31.05
C ALA A 110 6.99 -3.45 31.54
N ASP A 111 7.31 -2.31 30.93
CA ASP A 111 6.70 -1.00 31.19
C ASP A 111 5.40 -0.76 30.39
N GLY A 112 4.91 -1.76 29.66
CA GLY A 112 3.72 -1.68 28.83
C GLY A 112 3.95 -1.04 27.46
N ARG A 113 5.19 -0.61 27.13
CA ARG A 113 5.50 -0.07 25.81
C ARG A 113 5.48 -1.16 24.75
N ILE A 114 5.09 -0.79 23.54
CA ILE A 114 5.07 -1.70 22.39
C ILE A 114 6.04 -1.17 21.34
N THR A 115 6.95 -2.02 20.88
CA THR A 115 7.82 -1.74 19.73
C THR A 115 7.46 -2.68 18.59
N ALA A 116 7.49 -2.19 17.36
CA ALA A 116 7.25 -2.99 16.17
C ALA A 116 8.00 -2.42 14.96
N ASP A 117 8.50 -3.30 14.11
CA ASP A 117 9.20 -2.91 12.88
C ASP A 117 8.27 -3.14 11.68
N VAL A 118 8.22 -2.20 10.74
CA VAL A 118 7.43 -2.34 9.52
C VAL A 118 8.07 -3.37 8.59
N ILE A 119 7.25 -4.25 8.02
CA ILE A 119 7.68 -5.16 6.95
C ILE A 119 7.95 -4.32 5.70
N ALA A 120 9.17 -4.44 5.18
CA ALA A 120 9.56 -3.81 3.93
C ALA A 120 8.59 -4.16 2.79
N ASP A 121 8.20 -3.17 2.01
CA ASP A 121 7.37 -3.34 0.81
C ASP A 121 6.02 -4.02 1.09
N PHE A 122 5.47 -3.83 2.30
CA PHE A 122 4.19 -4.41 2.68
C PHE A 122 3.06 -3.92 1.75
N PRO A 123 2.29 -4.82 1.11
CA PRO A 123 1.19 -4.40 0.24
C PRO A 123 0.05 -3.82 1.08
N GLY A 124 -0.03 -2.49 1.12
CA GLY A 124 -1.06 -1.73 1.84
C GLY A 124 -0.50 -0.92 3.01
N LYS A 125 -1.37 -0.55 3.95
CA LYS A 125 -1.02 0.29 5.11
C LYS A 125 -0.71 -0.60 6.32
N PRO A 126 0.55 -0.68 6.81
CA PRO A 126 0.89 -1.40 8.02
C PRO A 126 0.00 -0.93 9.17
N ARG A 127 -0.64 -1.86 9.86
CA ARG A 127 -1.58 -1.56 10.94
C ARG A 127 -1.38 -2.49 12.11
N ILE A 128 -1.34 -1.91 13.29
CA ILE A 128 -1.31 -2.66 14.54
C ILE A 128 -2.57 -2.33 15.34
N ASN A 129 -3.31 -3.36 15.74
CA ASN A 129 -4.57 -3.28 16.46
C ASN A 129 -4.37 -3.79 17.89
N PHE A 130 -4.98 -3.09 18.84
CA PHE A 130 -4.87 -3.38 20.26
C PHE A 130 -6.24 -3.35 20.90
N MET A 131 -6.43 -4.19 21.90
CA MET A 131 -7.43 -3.95 22.93
C MET A 131 -6.87 -2.95 23.94
N VAL A 132 -7.59 -1.86 24.17
CA VAL A 132 -7.23 -0.81 25.13
C VAL A 132 -8.11 -0.89 26.36
N THR A 133 -7.51 -0.85 27.54
CA THR A 133 -8.23 -0.76 28.82
C THR A 133 -7.62 0.37 29.63
N GLY A 134 -8.46 1.27 30.13
CA GLY A 134 -8.01 2.41 30.93
C GLY A 134 -9.08 3.50 31.02
N PRO A 135 -8.79 4.60 31.74
CA PRO A 135 -9.74 5.69 31.89
C PRO A 135 -9.94 6.45 30.57
N VAL A 136 -11.18 6.86 30.32
CA VAL A 136 -11.52 7.82 29.25
C VAL A 136 -10.71 9.09 29.46
N GLY A 137 -10.19 9.65 28.38
CA GLY A 137 -9.33 10.85 28.42
C GLY A 137 -7.85 10.55 28.60
N ALA A 138 -7.45 9.29 28.86
CA ALA A 138 -6.03 8.95 28.90
C ALA A 138 -5.38 9.12 27.53
N VAL A 139 -4.11 9.50 27.52
CA VAL A 139 -3.38 9.89 26.31
C VAL A 139 -2.29 8.86 25.99
N ILE A 140 -2.45 8.15 24.87
CA ILE A 140 -1.48 7.19 24.33
C ILE A 140 -0.61 7.92 23.31
N THR A 141 0.71 7.80 23.46
CA THR A 141 1.66 8.41 22.53
C THR A 141 2.28 7.32 21.66
N SER A 142 2.36 7.57 20.36
CA SER A 142 3.17 6.78 19.43
C SER A 142 4.21 7.65 18.78
N VAL A 143 5.43 7.13 18.63
CA VAL A 143 6.51 7.74 17.88
C VAL A 143 6.97 6.72 16.87
N GLY A 144 6.89 7.05 15.59
CA GLY A 144 7.58 6.29 14.55
C GLY A 144 9.00 6.80 14.39
N TYR A 145 9.90 5.92 13.98
CA TYR A 145 11.27 6.20 13.64
C TYR A 145 11.49 5.74 12.21
N GLY A 146 11.77 6.68 11.30
CA GLY A 146 12.01 6.41 9.89
C GLY A 146 13.51 6.38 9.55
N PRO A 147 13.91 5.71 8.45
CA PRO A 147 15.27 5.72 7.94
C PRO A 147 15.67 7.05 7.28
N PHE A 148 14.70 7.93 6.98
CA PHE A 148 14.92 9.23 6.34
C PHE A 148 14.39 10.38 7.22
N ALA A 149 15.01 11.56 7.13
CA ALA A 149 14.62 12.73 7.90
C ALA A 149 13.25 13.30 7.45
N PRO A 150 12.41 13.84 8.37
CA PRO A 150 12.58 13.89 9.81
C PRO A 150 12.42 12.49 10.41
N PHE A 151 13.43 12.07 11.18
CA PHE A 151 13.57 10.69 11.65
C PHE A 151 12.46 10.25 12.60
N GLU A 152 11.59 11.17 13.04
CA GLU A 152 10.57 10.94 14.04
C GLU A 152 9.27 11.65 13.67
N ASP A 153 8.16 10.90 13.67
CA ASP A 153 6.79 11.45 13.64
C ASP A 153 6.02 10.94 14.85
N ALA A 154 5.47 11.87 15.62
CA ALA A 154 4.78 11.58 16.87
C ALA A 154 3.28 11.81 16.73
N LYS A 155 2.50 10.79 17.05
CA LYS A 155 1.04 10.86 17.10
C LYS A 155 0.53 10.60 18.50
N VAL A 156 -0.32 11.51 18.95
CA VAL A 156 -0.98 11.47 20.25
C VAL A 156 -2.44 11.10 20.06
N LEU A 157 -2.90 10.07 20.77
CA LEU A 157 -4.29 9.62 20.76
C LEU A 157 -4.88 9.73 22.16
N THR A 158 -6.06 10.34 22.26
CA THR A 158 -6.84 10.35 23.49
C THR A 158 -7.86 9.22 23.44
N ILE A 159 -7.94 8.42 24.50
CA ILE A 159 -9.00 7.42 24.68
C ILE A 159 -10.34 8.17 24.75
N ARG A 160 -11.26 7.83 23.83
CA ARG A 160 -12.62 8.40 23.80
C ARG A 160 -13.65 7.39 24.26
N GLU A 161 -14.76 7.90 24.78
CA GLU A 161 -16.00 7.10 24.84
C GLU A 161 -16.44 6.81 23.39
N GLY A 162 -16.79 5.55 23.15
CA GLY A 162 -17.25 5.07 21.85
C GLY A 162 -18.77 5.07 21.76
#